data_AF-A0A090XJZ3-F1
#
_entry.id   AF-A0A090XJZ3-F1
#
_cell.length_a   1.000
_cell.length_b   1.000
_cell.length_c   1.000
_cell.angle_alpha   90.00
_cell.angle_beta   90.00
_cell.angle_gamma   90.00
#
_symmetry.space_group_name_H-M   'P 1'
#
loop_
_entity.id
_entity.type
_entity.pdbx_description
1 polymer ?
#
loop_
_entity_poly.entity_id
_entity_poly.type
_entity_poly.pdbx_seq_one_letter_code
_entity_poly.pdbx_strand_id
1 'polypeptide(L)'
;MLKEMEVDGDWKFTYLLTCLCPAGLAPEAFLAWLEAKTPGDLYELTAGYTQQFPKDMGLYRSRTLEVLSMWNEQYFRRLDPAVPGALRAEAGRRKEELAAAEPLAFVERTTNGLAFAPKEGLERLVLVPQYHFQPMNVIYHFGKVTLCHYAARIHFGDETDFPPQEYRMIRALGEQSRLKILRYLSEGPRTFTEIVRHLQLSKGITHDHVSKLRSGGFIRAHFEGETVTEYSLRAEMLDVMHRKLVDYIKPQG
;
A
#
# COMPACT_ATOMS: atom_id res chain seq x y z
N MET A 1 -23.66 -7.66 -15.25
CA MET A 1 -23.47 -6.82 -14.05
C MET A 1 -22.03 -6.74 -13.53
N LEU A 2 -21.38 -7.77 -12.94
CA LEU A 2 -19.91 -7.73 -12.71
C LEU A 2 -19.13 -7.49 -14.03
N LYS A 3 -19.68 -8.00 -15.15
CA LYS A 3 -19.21 -7.76 -16.52
C LYS A 3 -19.41 -6.32 -17.04
N GLU A 4 -20.29 -5.54 -16.42
CA GLU A 4 -20.58 -4.13 -16.76
C GLU A 4 -19.92 -3.17 -15.77
N MET A 5 -19.24 -3.71 -14.76
CA MET A 5 -18.61 -2.93 -13.71
C MET A 5 -17.24 -2.47 -14.22
N GLU A 6 -17.17 -1.21 -14.66
CA GLU A 6 -15.88 -0.60 -14.98
C GLU A 6 -15.10 -0.40 -13.68
N VAL A 7 -13.86 -0.88 -13.65
CA VAL A 7 -12.89 -0.45 -12.65
C VAL A 7 -12.35 0.90 -13.10
N ASP A 8 -13.13 1.95 -12.82
CA ASP A 8 -12.83 3.33 -13.15
C ASP A 8 -12.21 4.10 -11.96
N GLY A 9 -11.99 5.40 -12.16
CA GLY A 9 -11.43 6.28 -11.13
C GLY A 9 -12.35 6.49 -9.92
N ASP A 10 -13.64 6.15 -10.01
CA ASP A 10 -14.59 6.37 -8.92
C ASP A 10 -14.34 5.37 -7.78
N TRP A 11 -13.73 4.21 -8.06
CA TRP A 11 -13.31 3.25 -7.01
C TRP A 11 -12.33 3.83 -6.00
N LYS A 12 -11.46 4.75 -6.43
CA LYS A 12 -10.56 5.47 -5.53
C LYS A 12 -11.38 6.23 -4.47
N PHE A 13 -12.53 6.78 -4.83
CA PHE A 13 -13.39 7.55 -3.95
C PHE A 13 -13.91 6.74 -2.74
N THR A 14 -14.05 5.42 -2.89
CA THR A 14 -14.48 4.52 -1.81
C THR A 14 -13.44 4.46 -0.67
N TYR A 15 -12.16 4.65 -0.96
CA TYR A 15 -11.12 4.76 0.06
C TYR A 15 -11.26 6.06 0.87
N LEU A 16 -11.67 7.15 0.23
CA LEU A 16 -11.96 8.40 0.95
C LEU A 16 -13.17 8.21 1.87
N LEU A 17 -14.25 7.58 1.40
CA LEU A 17 -15.43 7.31 2.24
C LEU A 17 -15.10 6.47 3.47
N THR A 18 -14.26 5.44 3.34
CA THR A 18 -13.85 4.63 4.50
C THR A 18 -12.95 5.40 5.47
N CYS A 19 -12.23 6.42 5.01
CA CYS A 19 -11.49 7.33 5.89
C CYS A 19 -12.40 8.34 6.62
N LEU A 20 -13.53 8.72 6.02
CA LEU A 20 -14.43 9.76 6.54
C LEU A 20 -15.64 9.21 7.29
N CYS A 21 -15.89 7.91 7.23
CA CYS A 21 -16.96 7.28 7.99
C CYS A 21 -16.65 7.33 9.51
N PRO A 22 -17.68 7.19 10.37
CA PRO A 22 -17.47 7.07 11.81
C PRO A 22 -16.42 6.02 12.17
N ALA A 23 -15.57 6.33 13.16
CA ALA A 23 -14.50 5.42 13.55
C ALA A 23 -15.05 4.11 14.14
N GLY A 24 -14.43 2.99 13.78
CA GLY A 24 -14.71 1.69 14.40
C GLY A 24 -15.96 0.97 13.90
N LEU A 25 -16.55 1.40 12.79
CA LEU A 25 -17.67 0.69 12.19
C LEU A 25 -17.27 -0.73 11.74
N ALA A 26 -18.10 -1.70 12.11
CA ALA A 26 -18.11 -3.01 11.47
C ALA A 26 -18.56 -2.86 10.01
N PRO A 27 -18.22 -3.81 9.10
CA PRO A 27 -18.61 -3.74 7.69
C PRO A 27 -20.11 -3.50 7.49
N GLU A 28 -20.97 -4.21 8.22
CA GLU A 28 -22.43 -4.07 8.13
C GLU A 28 -22.89 -2.67 8.56
N ALA A 29 -22.26 -2.12 9.60
CA ALA A 29 -22.55 -0.78 10.07
C ALA A 29 -22.06 0.30 9.09
N PHE A 30 -20.95 0.05 8.38
CA PHE A 30 -20.50 0.90 7.27
C PHE A 30 -21.49 0.87 6.10
N LEU A 31 -22.01 -0.30 5.72
CA LEU A 31 -23.00 -0.43 4.65
C LEU A 31 -24.29 0.32 4.99
N ALA A 32 -24.83 0.13 6.21
CA ALA A 32 -26.01 0.85 6.68
C ALA A 32 -25.78 2.38 6.74
N TRP A 33 -24.59 2.80 7.16
CA TRP A 33 -24.20 4.21 7.15
C TRP A 33 -24.19 4.78 5.73
N LEU A 34 -23.62 4.07 4.76
CA LEU A 34 -23.55 4.50 3.37
C LEU A 34 -24.95 4.55 2.72
N GLU A 35 -25.79 3.55 2.99
CA GLU A 35 -27.17 3.48 2.50
C GLU A 35 -28.00 4.69 2.95
N ALA A 36 -27.80 5.13 4.20
CA ALA A 36 -28.50 6.28 4.76
C ALA A 36 -28.05 7.64 4.18
N LYS A 37 -26.93 7.72 3.45
CA LYS A 37 -26.42 9.00 2.90
C LYS A 37 -27.12 9.39 1.62
N THR A 38 -27.59 10.63 1.51
CA THR A 38 -28.01 11.20 0.23
C THR A 38 -26.79 11.55 -0.65
N PRO A 39 -26.96 11.73 -1.97
CA PRO A 39 -25.89 12.27 -2.81
C PRO A 39 -25.37 13.63 -2.31
N GLY A 40 -26.25 14.49 -1.80
CA GLY A 40 -25.89 15.78 -1.21
C GLY A 40 -24.97 15.61 0.00
N ASP A 41 -25.32 14.70 0.92
CA ASP A 41 -24.49 14.40 2.09
C ASP A 41 -23.08 13.94 1.69
N LEU A 42 -22.96 13.14 0.62
CA LEU A 42 -21.67 12.65 0.13
C LEU A 42 -20.83 13.77 -0.49
N TYR A 43 -21.45 14.69 -1.25
CA TYR A 43 -20.76 15.88 -1.74
C TYR A 43 -20.25 16.75 -0.59
N GLU A 44 -21.10 17.06 0.38
CA GLU A 44 -20.73 17.86 1.55
C GLU A 44 -19.60 17.22 2.35
N LEU A 45 -19.69 15.90 2.61
CA LEU A 45 -18.68 15.14 3.34
C LEU A 45 -17.29 15.19 2.67
N THR A 46 -17.26 15.18 1.34
CA THR A 46 -16.01 15.01 0.57
C THR A 46 -15.46 16.29 -0.04
N ALA A 47 -16.23 17.39 -0.06
CA ALA A 47 -15.86 18.66 -0.67
C ALA A 47 -14.54 19.25 -0.14
N GLY A 48 -14.18 18.98 1.12
CA GLY A 48 -12.92 19.43 1.71
C GLY A 48 -11.68 18.66 1.26
N TYR A 49 -11.83 17.54 0.55
CA TYR A 49 -10.77 16.58 0.25
C TYR A 49 -10.49 16.41 -1.25
N THR A 50 -11.49 16.65 -2.10
CA THR A 50 -11.36 16.44 -3.54
C THR A 50 -12.17 17.46 -4.32
N GLN A 51 -11.64 17.84 -5.48
CA GLN A 51 -12.33 18.65 -6.48
C GLN A 51 -12.86 17.79 -7.64
N GLN A 52 -12.46 16.51 -7.69
CA GLN A 52 -12.91 15.54 -8.66
C GLN A 52 -13.92 14.62 -7.98
N PHE A 53 -15.15 14.66 -8.47
CA PHE A 53 -16.26 13.86 -7.97
C PHE A 53 -16.69 12.83 -9.01
N PRO A 54 -17.31 11.71 -8.57
CA PRO A 54 -18.02 10.82 -9.47
C PRO A 54 -19.00 11.59 -10.35
N LYS A 55 -19.14 11.17 -11.61
CA LYS A 55 -20.02 11.84 -12.58
C LYS A 55 -21.48 11.85 -12.14
N ASP A 56 -21.90 10.76 -11.49
CA ASP A 56 -23.21 10.62 -10.85
C ASP A 56 -23.00 10.04 -9.45
N MET A 57 -23.12 10.89 -8.44
CA MET A 57 -22.93 10.52 -7.04
C MET A 57 -23.98 9.53 -6.53
N GLY A 58 -25.21 9.58 -7.06
CA GLY A 58 -26.27 8.65 -6.69
C GLY A 58 -26.00 7.25 -7.23
N LEU A 59 -25.59 7.16 -8.49
CA LEU A 59 -25.17 5.91 -9.11
C LEU A 59 -23.91 5.35 -8.45
N TYR A 60 -22.92 6.19 -8.17
CA TYR A 60 -21.70 5.80 -7.44
C TYR A 60 -22.02 5.21 -6.06
N ARG A 61 -22.89 5.88 -5.28
CA ARG A 61 -23.31 5.39 -3.95
C ARG A 61 -23.97 4.01 -4.07
N SER A 62 -24.96 3.86 -4.95
CA SER A 62 -25.70 2.61 -5.11
C SER A 62 -24.80 1.47 -5.57
N ARG A 63 -23.89 1.71 -6.52
CA ARG A 63 -22.90 0.73 -6.98
C ARG A 63 -21.92 0.33 -5.88
N THR A 64 -21.39 1.30 -5.14
CA THR A 64 -20.45 1.04 -4.04
C THR A 64 -21.12 0.22 -2.94
N LEU A 65 -22.36 0.58 -2.56
CA LEU A 65 -23.13 -0.15 -1.57
C LEU A 65 -23.39 -1.59 -2.02
N GLU A 66 -23.82 -1.80 -3.26
CA GLU A 66 -24.09 -3.13 -3.82
C GLU A 66 -22.84 -4.00 -3.81
N VAL A 67 -21.73 -3.50 -4.36
CA VAL A 67 -20.49 -4.28 -4.49
C VAL A 67 -19.89 -4.62 -3.13
N LEU A 68 -19.86 -3.68 -2.20
CA LEU A 68 -19.37 -3.95 -0.86
C LEU A 68 -20.31 -4.87 -0.07
N SER A 69 -21.62 -4.80 -0.30
CA SER A 69 -22.59 -5.74 0.28
C SER A 69 -22.35 -7.16 -0.23
N MET A 70 -22.21 -7.33 -1.55
CA MET A 70 -21.90 -8.62 -2.17
C MET A 70 -20.54 -9.15 -1.72
N TRP A 71 -19.52 -8.29 -1.66
CA TRP A 71 -18.20 -8.66 -1.15
C TRP A 71 -18.28 -9.11 0.31
N ASN A 72 -19.03 -8.39 1.14
CA ASN A 72 -19.22 -8.77 2.53
C ASN A 72 -19.93 -10.12 2.65
N GLU A 73 -21.02 -10.29 1.91
CA GLU A 73 -21.83 -11.49 1.94
C GLU A 73 -21.06 -12.71 1.42
N GLN A 74 -20.33 -12.58 0.32
CA GLN A 74 -19.69 -13.69 -0.37
C GLN A 74 -18.33 -14.03 0.22
N TYR A 75 -17.57 -13.02 0.62
CA TYR A 75 -16.17 -13.16 1.02
C TYR A 75 -15.90 -12.72 2.46
N PHE A 76 -16.08 -11.44 2.79
CA PHE A 76 -15.52 -10.88 4.03
C PHE A 76 -16.11 -11.52 5.30
N ARG A 77 -17.42 -11.77 5.35
CA ARG A 77 -18.05 -12.45 6.50
C ARG A 77 -17.58 -13.90 6.71
N ARG A 78 -17.01 -14.52 5.67
CA ARG A 78 -16.49 -15.89 5.69
C ARG A 78 -14.96 -15.92 5.77
N LEU A 79 -14.31 -14.75 5.83
CA LEU A 79 -12.88 -14.65 5.98
C LEU A 79 -12.45 -15.24 7.32
N ASP A 80 -11.35 -15.98 7.32
CA ASP A 80 -10.74 -16.49 8.55
C ASP A 80 -10.54 -15.32 9.56
N PRO A 81 -11.10 -15.40 10.78
CA PRO A 81 -11.00 -14.35 11.78
C PRO A 81 -9.55 -14.05 12.20
N ALA A 82 -8.60 -14.95 11.95
CA ALA A 82 -7.18 -14.72 12.17
C ALA A 82 -6.66 -13.53 11.33
N VAL A 83 -7.18 -13.32 10.12
CA VAL A 83 -6.77 -12.21 9.23
C VAL A 83 -7.10 -10.83 9.83
N PRO A 84 -8.37 -10.47 10.13
CA PRO A 84 -8.68 -9.20 10.77
C PRO A 84 -8.11 -9.10 12.19
N GLY A 85 -7.95 -10.22 12.91
CA GLY A 85 -7.25 -10.26 14.19
C GLY A 85 -5.79 -9.78 14.07
N ALA A 86 -5.04 -10.36 13.14
CA ALA A 86 -3.65 -10.00 12.88
C ALA A 86 -3.49 -8.56 12.36
N LEU A 87 -4.41 -8.08 11.51
CA LEU A 87 -4.39 -6.69 11.04
C LEU A 87 -4.62 -5.68 12.17
N ARG A 88 -5.53 -5.98 13.13
CA ARG A 88 -5.73 -5.12 14.32
C ARG A 88 -4.50 -5.14 15.22
N ALA A 89 -3.90 -6.31 15.44
CA ALA A 89 -2.66 -6.43 16.21
C ALA A 89 -1.51 -5.65 15.56
N GLU A 90 -1.37 -5.71 14.23
CA GLU A 90 -0.38 -4.93 13.50
C GLU A 90 -0.63 -3.42 13.64
N ALA A 91 -1.88 -2.97 13.48
CA ALA A 91 -2.22 -1.56 13.68
C ALA A 91 -1.92 -1.09 15.10
N GLY A 92 -2.19 -1.91 16.13
CA GLY A 92 -1.88 -1.62 17.53
C GLY A 92 -0.37 -1.47 17.76
N ARG A 93 0.40 -2.48 17.35
CA ARG A 93 1.88 -2.48 17.45
C ARG A 93 2.50 -1.27 16.76
N ARG A 94 1.99 -0.90 15.59
CA ARG A 94 2.49 0.27 14.84
C ARG A 94 2.17 1.59 15.51
N LYS A 95 1.01 1.71 16.19
CA LYS A 95 0.68 2.89 16.98
C LYS A 95 1.60 3.05 18.19
N GLU A 96 1.94 1.96 18.86
CA GLU A 96 2.90 1.95 19.98
C GLU A 96 4.30 2.35 19.50
N GLU A 97 4.77 1.76 18.40
CA GLU A 97 6.08 2.07 17.80
C GLU A 97 6.16 3.54 17.36
N LEU A 98 5.09 4.09 16.78
CA LEU A 98 5.04 5.48 16.32
C LEU A 98 5.27 6.48 17.46
N ALA A 99 4.88 6.15 18.70
CA ALA A 99 5.01 7.06 19.83
C ALA A 99 6.47 7.44 20.16
N ALA A 100 7.43 6.59 19.78
CA ALA A 100 8.86 6.80 20.04
C ALA A 100 9.72 6.89 18.77
N ALA A 101 9.11 6.80 17.58
CA ALA A 101 9.84 6.75 16.32
C ALA A 101 9.94 8.12 15.65
N GLU A 102 11.03 8.34 14.90
CA GLU A 102 11.09 9.43 13.93
C GLU A 102 10.07 9.16 12.80
N PRO A 103 9.14 10.09 12.50
CA PRO A 103 8.02 9.84 11.59
C PRO A 103 8.40 9.36 10.19
N LEU A 104 9.41 9.94 9.54
CA LEU A 104 9.78 9.57 8.17
C LEU A 104 10.39 8.17 8.11
N ALA A 105 11.30 7.85 9.03
CA ALA A 105 11.88 6.53 9.19
C ALA A 105 10.81 5.48 9.56
N PHE A 106 9.84 5.85 10.39
CA PHE A 106 8.70 4.98 10.72
C PHE A 106 7.86 4.64 9.49
N VAL A 107 7.50 5.64 8.69
CA VAL A 107 6.74 5.44 7.45
C VAL A 107 7.52 4.55 6.48
N GLU A 108 8.80 4.84 6.26
CA GLU A 108 9.64 4.06 5.36
C GLU A 108 9.73 2.59 5.81
N ARG A 109 10.00 2.34 7.09
CA ARG A 109 10.10 0.98 7.64
C ARG A 109 8.77 0.23 7.54
N THR A 110 7.67 0.88 7.91
CA THR A 110 6.33 0.28 7.92
C THR A 110 5.90 -0.13 6.51
N THR A 111 6.10 0.77 5.54
CA THR A 111 5.68 0.61 4.14
C THR A 111 6.68 -0.15 3.26
N ASN A 112 7.78 -0.64 3.86
CA ASN A 112 8.89 -1.29 3.16
C ASN A 112 9.51 -0.42 2.05
N GLY A 113 9.75 0.87 2.34
CA GLY A 113 10.48 1.79 1.47
C GLY A 113 9.63 2.80 0.69
N LEU A 114 8.46 3.22 1.17
CA LEU A 114 7.83 4.44 0.64
C LEU A 114 8.34 5.64 1.42
N ALA A 115 8.68 6.71 0.71
CA ALA A 115 8.98 8.02 1.27
C ALA A 115 7.99 9.02 0.69
N PHE A 116 7.32 9.80 1.54
CA PHE A 116 6.34 10.79 1.11
C PHE A 116 6.91 12.18 1.29
N ALA A 117 7.04 12.91 0.20
CA ALA A 117 7.42 14.32 0.23
C ALA A 117 6.25 15.16 0.78
N PRO A 118 6.55 16.22 1.56
CA PRO A 118 5.55 17.22 1.90
C PRO A 118 4.91 17.78 0.63
N LYS A 119 3.60 18.00 0.65
CA LYS A 119 2.84 18.62 -0.44
C LYS A 119 1.99 19.74 0.13
N GLU A 120 1.86 20.84 -0.59
CA GLU A 120 1.01 21.96 -0.16
C GLU A 120 -0.42 21.47 0.07
N GLY A 121 -1.01 21.89 1.19
CA GLY A 121 -2.36 21.50 1.60
C GLY A 121 -2.47 20.09 2.21
N LEU A 122 -1.43 19.24 2.17
CA LEU A 122 -1.44 17.93 2.82
C LEU A 122 -1.33 18.09 4.34
N GLU A 123 -2.36 17.67 5.06
CA GLU A 123 -2.44 17.76 6.53
C GLU A 123 -2.11 16.42 7.21
N ARG A 124 -2.37 15.29 6.55
CA ARG A 124 -2.22 13.95 7.17
C ARG A 124 -1.82 12.86 6.18
N LEU A 125 -0.89 12.01 6.61
CA LEU A 125 -0.64 10.69 6.02
C LEU A 125 -1.27 9.62 6.93
N VAL A 126 -2.17 8.80 6.39
CA VAL A 126 -2.82 7.70 7.12
C VAL A 126 -2.27 6.38 6.61
N LEU A 127 -1.63 5.63 7.51
CA LEU A 127 -1.14 4.28 7.21
C LEU A 127 -2.17 3.24 7.65
N VAL A 128 -2.63 2.41 6.71
CA VAL A 128 -3.62 1.36 6.96
C VAL A 128 -2.99 0.00 6.61
N PRO A 129 -2.83 -0.94 7.57
CA PRO A 129 -2.34 -2.27 7.22
C PRO A 129 -3.36 -2.99 6.33
N GLN A 130 -2.89 -3.62 5.26
CA GLN A 130 -3.71 -4.46 4.37
C GLN A 130 -3.08 -5.84 4.15
N TYR A 131 -3.94 -6.83 3.88
CA TYR A 131 -3.56 -8.24 3.69
C TYR A 131 -3.62 -8.72 2.23
N HIS A 132 -4.67 -8.36 1.48
CA HIS A 132 -4.98 -8.99 0.19
C HIS A 132 -4.10 -8.56 -0.98
N PHE A 133 -3.61 -7.32 -0.99
CA PHE A 133 -2.77 -6.78 -2.05
C PHE A 133 -1.27 -6.97 -1.80
N GLN A 134 -0.89 -7.65 -0.71
CA GLN A 134 0.51 -7.92 -0.40
C GLN A 134 1.21 -8.62 -1.57
N PRO A 135 2.45 -8.22 -1.95
CA PRO A 135 3.33 -7.28 -1.25
C PRO A 135 3.17 -5.81 -1.67
N MET A 136 2.17 -5.47 -2.49
CA MET A 136 1.96 -4.11 -2.98
C MET A 136 1.37 -3.19 -1.91
N ASN A 137 1.60 -1.89 -2.07
CA ASN A 137 0.93 -0.85 -1.32
C ASN A 137 -0.07 -0.14 -2.24
N VAL A 138 -1.22 0.28 -1.72
CA VAL A 138 -2.19 1.11 -2.45
C VAL A 138 -2.15 2.51 -1.86
N ILE A 139 -1.90 3.51 -2.70
CA ILE A 139 -1.73 4.90 -2.30
C ILE A 139 -2.76 5.75 -3.03
N TYR A 140 -3.50 6.56 -2.27
CA TYR A 140 -4.42 7.54 -2.82
C TYR A 140 -4.28 8.87 -2.12
N HIS A 141 -4.25 9.94 -2.91
CA HIS A 141 -4.16 11.31 -2.42
C HIS A 141 -5.46 12.08 -2.67
N PHE A 142 -5.93 12.76 -1.62
CA PHE A 142 -7.13 13.59 -1.57
C PHE A 142 -6.83 14.89 -0.82
N GLY A 143 -6.19 15.85 -1.51
CA GLY A 143 -5.91 17.19 -0.99
C GLY A 143 -5.21 17.16 0.37
N LYS A 144 -6.02 17.23 1.43
CA LYS A 144 -5.59 17.23 2.83
C LYS A 144 -5.10 15.89 3.37
N VAL A 145 -5.42 14.78 2.71
CA VAL A 145 -5.05 13.44 3.21
C VAL A 145 -4.42 12.59 2.12
N THR A 146 -3.35 11.87 2.49
CA THR A 146 -2.83 10.74 1.71
C THR A 146 -3.11 9.46 2.48
N LEU A 147 -3.78 8.52 1.83
CA LEU A 147 -4.03 7.17 2.35
C LEU A 147 -2.97 6.24 1.79
N CYS A 148 -2.30 5.48 2.66
CA CYS A 148 -1.35 4.44 2.28
C CYS A 148 -1.79 3.12 2.92
N HIS A 149 -2.42 2.27 2.11
CA HIS A 149 -2.74 0.90 2.49
C HIS A 149 -1.50 0.05 2.26
N TYR A 150 -0.70 -0.14 3.31
CA TYR A 150 0.59 -0.81 3.22
C TYR A 150 0.45 -2.32 3.43
N ALA A 151 1.26 -3.09 2.72
CA ALA A 151 1.38 -4.53 2.92
C ALA A 151 1.83 -4.83 4.36
N ALA A 152 0.92 -5.41 5.16
CA ALA A 152 1.17 -5.75 6.56
C ALA A 152 2.23 -6.86 6.73
N ARG A 153 2.53 -7.57 5.63
CA ARG A 153 3.43 -8.74 5.55
C ARG A 153 3.00 -9.85 6.53
N ILE A 154 1.69 -10.04 6.65
CA ILE A 154 1.08 -11.13 7.42
C ILE A 154 0.93 -12.35 6.52
N HIS A 155 1.38 -13.51 6.99
CA HIS A 155 1.35 -14.78 6.26
C HIS A 155 0.92 -15.89 7.24
N PHE A 156 -0.05 -16.72 6.83
CA PHE A 156 -0.61 -17.82 7.63
C PHE A 156 -0.14 -19.21 7.14
N GLY A 157 1.09 -19.29 6.60
CA GLY A 157 1.70 -20.54 6.12
C GLY A 157 2.41 -21.32 7.21
N ASP A 158 2.99 -22.47 6.86
CA ASP A 158 3.72 -23.34 7.80
C ASP A 158 4.97 -22.65 8.35
N GLU A 159 5.21 -22.78 9.67
CA GLU A 159 6.35 -22.15 10.36
C GLU A 159 7.72 -22.66 9.88
N THR A 160 7.74 -23.82 9.22
CA THR A 160 8.95 -24.44 8.66
C THR A 160 9.39 -23.85 7.32
N ASP A 161 8.52 -23.08 6.66
CA ASP A 161 8.83 -22.50 5.37
C ASP A 161 9.77 -21.30 5.49
N PHE A 162 10.57 -21.08 4.45
CA PHE A 162 11.36 -19.85 4.37
C PHE A 162 10.42 -18.64 4.32
N PRO A 163 10.56 -17.67 5.25
CA PRO A 163 9.63 -16.54 5.34
C PRO A 163 9.39 -15.83 4.00
N PRO A 164 8.13 -15.58 3.59
CA PRO A 164 7.84 -15.10 2.25
C PRO A 164 8.49 -13.75 1.89
N GLN A 165 8.72 -12.87 2.87
CA GLN A 165 9.38 -11.60 2.60
C GLN A 165 10.88 -11.79 2.29
N GLU A 166 11.55 -12.62 3.05
CA GLU A 166 12.95 -13.00 2.89
C GLU A 166 13.14 -13.71 1.55
N TYR A 167 12.20 -14.58 1.16
CA TYR A 167 12.19 -15.18 -0.17
C TYR A 167 12.11 -14.12 -1.29
N ARG A 168 11.23 -13.11 -1.13
CA ARG A 168 11.16 -11.98 -2.07
C ARG A 168 12.47 -11.21 -2.13
N MET A 169 13.16 -11.02 -1.01
CA MET A 169 14.47 -10.36 -0.97
C MET A 169 15.49 -11.10 -1.85
N ILE A 170 15.61 -12.43 -1.67
CA ILE A 170 16.53 -13.26 -2.48
C ILE A 170 16.16 -13.18 -3.97
N ARG A 171 14.88 -13.39 -4.30
CA ARG A 171 14.42 -13.31 -5.69
C ARG A 171 14.66 -11.95 -6.31
N ALA A 172 14.54 -10.86 -5.55
CA ALA A 172 14.81 -9.52 -6.04
C ALA A 172 16.29 -9.30 -6.38
N LEU A 173 17.22 -9.97 -5.72
CA LEU A 173 18.66 -9.84 -6.01
C LEU A 173 19.20 -10.85 -7.03
N GLY A 174 18.50 -11.98 -7.22
CA GLY A 174 18.91 -13.07 -8.13
C GLY A 174 18.83 -12.78 -9.64
N GLU A 175 18.89 -11.51 -10.08
CA GLU A 175 18.87 -11.15 -11.50
C GLU A 175 19.76 -9.94 -11.78
N GLN A 176 20.52 -10.03 -12.87
CA GLN A 176 21.63 -9.12 -13.15
C GLN A 176 21.18 -7.67 -13.41
N SER A 177 20.08 -7.45 -14.13
CA SER A 177 19.56 -6.12 -14.44
C SER A 177 19.11 -5.39 -13.17
N ARG A 178 18.50 -6.09 -12.21
CA ARG A 178 18.19 -5.52 -10.89
C ARG A 178 19.44 -5.11 -10.12
N LEU A 179 20.53 -5.87 -10.18
CA LEU A 179 21.81 -5.46 -9.58
C LEU A 179 22.39 -4.21 -10.26
N LYS A 180 22.26 -4.09 -11.59
CA LYS A 180 22.64 -2.86 -12.32
C LYS A 180 21.82 -1.65 -11.87
N ILE A 181 20.51 -1.81 -11.64
CA ILE A 181 19.66 -0.75 -11.08
C ILE A 181 20.18 -0.33 -9.71
N LEU A 182 20.43 -1.27 -8.80
CA LEU A 182 20.92 -0.94 -7.45
C LEU A 182 22.25 -0.21 -7.48
N ARG A 183 23.17 -0.62 -8.36
CA ARG A 183 24.43 0.10 -8.59
C ARG A 183 24.19 1.53 -9.10
N TYR A 184 23.30 1.71 -10.07
CA TYR A 184 22.99 3.04 -10.60
C TYR A 184 22.33 3.95 -9.55
N LEU A 185 21.46 3.40 -8.71
CA LEU A 185 20.81 4.13 -7.60
C LEU A 185 21.76 4.41 -6.42
N SER A 186 22.92 3.74 -6.35
CA SER A 186 23.95 4.04 -5.34
C SER A 186 24.62 5.41 -5.57
N GLU A 187 24.52 5.93 -6.80
CA GLU A 187 25.05 7.24 -7.19
C GLU A 187 24.08 8.39 -6.86
N GLY A 188 22.85 8.08 -6.41
CA GLY A 188 21.83 9.06 -6.05
C GLY A 188 20.43 8.67 -6.55
N PRO A 189 19.39 9.43 -6.16
CA PRO A 189 18.03 9.22 -6.63
C PRO A 189 17.91 9.37 -8.16
N ARG A 190 17.03 8.55 -8.77
CA ARG A 190 16.77 8.55 -10.22
C ARG A 190 15.29 8.42 -10.51
N THR A 191 14.82 9.14 -11.51
CA THR A 191 13.48 8.96 -12.08
C THR A 191 13.35 7.61 -12.77
N PHE A 192 12.12 7.12 -12.93
CA PHE A 192 11.87 5.90 -13.72
C PHE A 192 12.43 5.99 -15.14
N THR A 193 12.32 7.16 -15.77
CA THR A 193 12.81 7.39 -17.13
C THR A 193 14.33 7.28 -17.23
N GLU A 194 15.06 7.78 -16.23
CA GLU A 194 16.52 7.61 -16.17
C GLU A 194 16.92 6.14 -16.00
N ILE A 195 16.21 5.38 -15.15
CA ILE A 195 16.45 3.94 -14.99
C ILE A 195 16.21 3.20 -16.32
N VAL A 196 15.12 3.49 -17.03
CA VAL A 196 14.82 2.90 -18.35
C VAL A 196 15.95 3.19 -19.35
N ARG A 197 16.41 4.44 -19.41
CA ARG A 197 17.51 4.86 -20.31
C ARG A 197 18.82 4.18 -19.95
N HIS A 198 19.13 4.05 -18.66
CA HIS A 198 20.35 3.42 -18.18
C HIS A 198 20.40 1.92 -18.52
N LEU A 199 19.28 1.20 -18.34
CA LEU A 199 19.22 -0.24 -18.63
C LEU A 199 19.11 -0.57 -20.11
N GLN A 200 18.64 0.37 -20.94
CA GLN A 200 18.31 0.15 -22.35
C GLN A 200 17.28 -0.98 -22.56
N LEU A 201 16.36 -1.13 -21.61
CA LEU A 201 15.26 -2.09 -21.64
C LEU A 201 13.93 -1.38 -21.94
N SER A 202 12.90 -2.15 -22.29
CA SER A 202 11.54 -1.59 -22.44
C SER A 202 11.00 -1.07 -21.10
N LYS A 203 10.04 -0.15 -21.16
CA LYS A 203 9.35 0.37 -19.96
C LYS A 203 8.69 -0.75 -19.16
N GLY A 204 8.05 -1.72 -19.83
CA GLY A 204 7.38 -2.84 -19.16
C GLY A 204 8.34 -3.74 -18.38
N ILE A 205 9.49 -4.09 -18.96
CA ILE A 205 10.51 -4.91 -18.29
C ILE A 205 11.14 -4.14 -17.13
N THR A 206 11.46 -2.86 -17.34
CA THR A 206 12.01 -2.01 -16.27
C THR A 206 11.04 -1.85 -15.11
N HIS A 207 9.74 -1.70 -15.38
CA HIS A 207 8.70 -1.64 -14.36
C HIS A 207 8.66 -2.91 -13.51
N ASP A 208 8.70 -4.10 -14.15
CA ASP A 208 8.77 -5.37 -13.44
C ASP A 208 10.01 -5.48 -12.52
N HIS A 209 11.18 -5.06 -13.01
CA HIS A 209 12.40 -5.03 -12.21
C HIS A 209 12.30 -4.09 -11.00
N VAL A 210 11.83 -2.86 -11.20
CA VAL A 210 11.63 -1.88 -10.13
C VAL A 210 10.59 -2.39 -9.12
N SER A 211 9.49 -2.98 -9.57
CA SER A 211 8.46 -3.57 -8.71
C SER A 211 8.99 -4.72 -7.85
N LYS A 212 9.85 -5.58 -8.41
CA LYS A 212 10.53 -6.65 -7.65
C LYS A 212 11.51 -6.10 -6.63
N LEU A 213 12.29 -5.07 -6.98
CA LEU A 213 13.17 -4.38 -6.04
C LEU A 213 12.39 -3.69 -4.91
N ARG A 214 11.26 -3.04 -5.22
CA ARG A 214 10.32 -2.46 -4.23
C ARG A 214 9.75 -3.52 -3.30
N SER A 215 9.26 -4.62 -3.85
CA SER A 215 8.68 -5.73 -3.08
C SER A 215 9.72 -6.39 -2.16
N GLY A 216 10.96 -6.51 -2.62
CA GLY A 216 12.11 -6.95 -1.81
C GLY A 216 12.60 -5.90 -0.80
N GLY A 217 12.18 -4.64 -0.93
CA GLY A 217 12.54 -3.56 -0.01
C GLY A 217 13.90 -2.92 -0.28
N PHE A 218 14.56 -3.14 -1.41
CA PHE A 218 15.92 -2.64 -1.67
C PHE A 218 15.99 -1.20 -2.20
N ILE A 219 14.85 -0.61 -2.56
CA ILE A 219 14.79 0.76 -3.07
C ILE A 219 13.68 1.54 -2.38
N ARG A 220 13.88 2.84 -2.19
CA ARG A 220 12.83 3.79 -1.80
C ARG A 220 12.07 4.21 -3.06
N ALA A 221 10.76 4.36 -2.95
CA ALA A 221 9.97 5.12 -3.92
C ALA A 221 9.55 6.43 -3.25
N HIS A 222 9.91 7.55 -3.85
CA HIS A 222 9.59 8.88 -3.36
C HIS A 222 8.29 9.35 -4.01
N PHE A 223 7.32 9.69 -3.18
CA PHE A 223 5.97 10.08 -3.58
C PHE A 223 5.77 11.57 -3.37
N GLU A 224 5.18 12.22 -4.36
CA GLU A 224 4.51 13.51 -4.20
C GLU A 224 3.01 13.30 -4.40
N GLY A 225 2.24 13.38 -3.32
CA GLY A 225 0.86 12.92 -3.31
C GLY A 225 0.78 11.41 -3.54
N GLU A 226 0.26 10.99 -4.70
CA GLU A 226 0.19 9.58 -5.12
C GLU A 226 1.11 9.24 -6.29
N THR A 227 1.88 10.22 -6.79
CA THR A 227 2.78 10.02 -7.93
C THR A 227 4.18 9.72 -7.44
N VAL A 228 4.80 8.66 -7.97
CA VAL A 228 6.21 8.37 -7.75
C VAL A 228 7.06 9.29 -8.63
N THR A 229 7.90 10.11 -8.02
CA THR A 229 8.78 11.05 -8.71
C THR A 229 10.14 10.42 -9.02
N GLU A 230 10.71 9.73 -8.03
CA GLU A 230 12.03 9.11 -8.13
C GLU A 230 12.18 7.88 -7.23
N TYR A 231 13.25 7.12 -7.48
CA TYR A 231 13.66 5.98 -6.69
C TYR A 231 15.07 6.21 -6.15
N SER A 232 15.37 5.69 -4.95
CA SER A 232 16.73 5.71 -4.39
C SER A 232 17.09 4.37 -3.74
N LEU A 233 18.36 4.12 -3.51
CA LEU A 233 18.83 2.88 -2.91
C LEU A 233 18.50 2.81 -1.40
N ARG A 234 18.11 1.62 -0.92
CA ARG A 234 18.05 1.25 0.52
C ARG A 234 19.21 0.31 0.85
N ALA A 235 20.42 0.88 0.94
CA ALA A 235 21.65 0.12 1.07
C ALA A 235 21.66 -0.75 2.33
N GLU A 236 21.08 -0.25 3.42
CA GLU A 236 20.94 -0.94 4.70
C GLU A 236 20.18 -2.27 4.60
N MET A 237 19.33 -2.42 3.58
CA MET A 237 18.55 -3.65 3.39
C MET A 237 19.39 -4.80 2.84
N LEU A 238 20.56 -4.53 2.27
CA LEU A 238 21.53 -5.57 1.88
C LEU A 238 22.09 -6.29 3.12
N ASP A 239 22.44 -5.53 4.16
CA ASP A 239 22.94 -6.08 5.44
C ASP A 239 21.82 -6.80 6.20
N VAL A 240 20.59 -6.29 6.13
CA VAL A 240 19.41 -6.97 6.71
C VAL A 240 19.17 -8.31 6.00
N MET A 241 19.24 -8.36 4.68
CA MET A 241 19.09 -9.61 3.91
C MET A 241 20.16 -10.62 4.31
N HIS A 242 21.42 -10.18 4.33
CA HIS A 242 22.55 -11.04 4.68
C HIS A 242 22.36 -11.67 6.08
N ARG A 243 22.02 -10.85 7.08
CA ARG A 243 21.77 -11.34 8.45
C ARG A 243 20.62 -12.34 8.50
N LYS A 244 19.47 -12.01 7.92
CA LYS A 244 18.30 -12.90 7.89
C LYS A 244 18.60 -14.24 7.22
N LEU A 245 19.39 -14.24 6.15
CA LEU A 245 19.80 -15.47 5.47
C LEU A 245 20.72 -16.33 6.35
N VAL A 246 21.71 -15.69 7.01
CA VAL A 246 22.60 -16.39 7.93
C VAL A 246 21.83 -16.96 9.12
N ASP A 247 20.91 -16.21 9.70
CA ASP A 247 20.10 -16.63 10.86
C ASP A 247 19.19 -17.81 10.50
N TYR A 248 18.65 -17.84 9.29
CA TYR A 248 17.83 -18.96 8.83
C TYR A 248 18.63 -20.27 8.62
N ILE A 249 19.88 -20.18 8.17
CA ILE A 249 20.72 -21.35 7.88
C ILE A 249 21.36 -21.93 9.16
N LYS A 250 21.67 -21.08 10.14
CA LYS A 250 22.27 -21.53 11.40
C LYS A 250 21.30 -22.45 12.15
N PRO A 251 21.82 -23.48 12.85
CA PRO A 251 20.98 -24.32 13.70
C PRO A 251 20.26 -23.43 14.72
N GLN A 252 18.93 -23.54 14.77
CA GLN A 252 18.18 -22.97 15.89
C GLN A 252 18.45 -23.88 17.09
N GLY A 253 19.17 -23.34 18.08
CA GLY A 253 19.48 -24.03 19.33
C GLY A 253 18.26 -24.23 20.21
#